data_AF-A0A7V9GK55-F1
#
_entry.id   AF-A0A7V9GK55-F1
#
_cell.length_a   1.000
_cell.length_b   1.000
_cell.length_c   1.000
_cell.angle_alpha   90.00
_cell.angle_beta   90.00
_cell.angle_gamma   90.00
#
_symmetry.space_group_name_H-M   'P 1'
#
loop_
_entity.id
_entity.type
_entity.pdbx_description
1 polymer ?
#
loop_
_entity_poly.entity_id
_entity_poly.type
_entity_poly.pdbx_seq_one_letter_code
_entity_poly.pdbx_strand_id
1 'polypeptide(L)'
;MDRRNYIILVALFSMIILFERCAPERLMHSANYSGNPVLPGNFADPSILSYRDTFYIYATTGSEATVWRSADFENWKLTKLNWPTSMGQPDIWAPAVRQGTDEKFYLYTSTNHNIYAGVADHPRGPFKNILGDDSIFIKNRQWWNKMHSIDADCFIDDDGQAYLYWGSGFDFVDGICAVGKLNSDMASFKEDPILVTPEGFFEGPHMMKRNGIYYLMYSDGLYYDSTYKVRYATSASPMGPFEQGKNSPVLKSTPDGRISGPGHHYTFSSGDQYYILYHRHAYPFYKGIRQVAIDKMEFDSDGSIKTIIPAETGVPLHFIKKEYKRDYLIPVKVEASSFTDSNYNAEKAFDKHNGTLWATNQTNVPAWIRADFGKQVNISNCELVFDHVMGDYNYTIEYSTNGNEWLPFAEGNNASAGEWPVEHHQSIKARFIRVTINNDKQRERIGLWEVKIR
;
A
#
# COMPACT_ATOMS: atom_id res chain seq x y z
N MET A 1 80.32 -39.75 21.48
CA MET A 1 80.86 -38.60 20.72
C MET A 1 79.76 -38.09 19.82
N ASP A 2 79.54 -36.79 19.91
CA ASP A 2 78.44 -36.01 19.34
C ASP A 2 78.15 -36.21 17.86
N ARG A 3 76.86 -36.09 17.52
CA ARG A 3 76.36 -35.33 16.35
C ARG A 3 74.84 -35.18 16.49
N ARG A 4 74.38 -34.03 16.99
CA ARG A 4 72.97 -33.60 16.90
C ARG A 4 72.79 -32.80 15.62
N ASN A 5 71.95 -33.31 14.72
CA ASN A 5 71.45 -32.61 13.55
C ASN A 5 70.24 -31.75 13.93
N TYR A 6 70.21 -30.53 13.40
CA TYR A 6 69.10 -29.59 13.49
C TYR A 6 67.95 -30.04 12.57
N ILE A 7 66.73 -30.07 13.11
CA ILE A 7 65.49 -30.03 12.31
C ILE A 7 64.63 -28.91 12.91
N ILE A 8 64.39 -27.88 12.10
CA ILE A 8 63.46 -26.79 12.37
C ILE A 8 62.07 -27.31 11.99
N LEU A 9 61.14 -27.36 12.95
CA LEU A 9 59.71 -27.58 12.69
C LEU A 9 58.97 -26.28 12.96
N VAL A 10 58.44 -25.66 11.90
CA VAL A 10 57.49 -24.55 11.98
C VAL A 10 56.09 -25.17 12.06
N ALA A 11 55.40 -25.00 13.18
CA ALA A 11 53.99 -25.37 13.34
C ALA A 11 53.11 -24.13 13.15
N LEU A 12 52.43 -24.05 12.00
CA LEU A 12 51.33 -23.11 11.74
C LEU A 12 50.05 -23.65 12.38
N PHE A 13 49.56 -22.99 13.43
CA PHE A 13 48.23 -23.23 13.98
C PHE A 13 47.21 -22.43 13.16
N SER A 14 46.45 -23.10 12.30
CA SER A 14 45.26 -22.56 11.66
C SER A 14 44.06 -22.72 12.61
N MET A 15 43.60 -21.60 13.17
CA MET A 15 42.38 -21.53 13.97
C MET A 15 41.17 -21.52 13.03
N ILE A 16 40.50 -22.66 12.89
CA ILE A 16 39.23 -22.76 12.15
C ILE A 16 38.13 -22.19 13.05
N ILE A 17 37.70 -20.97 12.78
CA ILE A 17 36.48 -20.39 13.37
C ILE A 17 35.31 -20.93 12.55
N LEU A 18 34.60 -21.91 13.11
CA LEU A 18 33.29 -22.35 12.61
C LEU A 18 32.28 -21.22 12.84
N PHE A 19 32.01 -20.44 11.80
CA PHE A 19 30.79 -19.64 11.76
C PHE A 19 29.62 -20.59 11.50
N GLU A 20 28.90 -20.96 12.56
CA GLU A 20 27.52 -21.42 12.39
C GLU A 20 26.75 -20.28 11.73
N ARG A 21 26.43 -20.44 10.44
CA ARG A 21 25.40 -19.64 9.79
C ARG A 21 24.09 -19.97 10.49
N CYS A 22 23.73 -19.15 11.47
CA CYS A 22 22.37 -19.07 11.94
C CYS A 22 21.52 -18.77 10.69
N ALA A 23 20.68 -19.73 10.29
CA ALA A 23 19.68 -19.46 9.26
C ALA A 23 18.90 -18.22 9.70
N PRO A 24 18.56 -17.28 8.80
CA PRO A 24 17.71 -16.17 9.19
C PRO A 24 16.44 -16.78 9.78
N GLU A 25 16.15 -16.44 11.05
CA GLU A 25 14.86 -16.71 11.65
C GLU A 25 13.82 -16.23 10.65
N ARG A 26 12.97 -17.13 10.16
CA ARG A 26 11.75 -16.73 9.44
C ARG A 26 11.05 -15.77 10.40
N LEU A 27 11.07 -14.47 10.09
CA LEU A 27 10.14 -13.51 10.65
C LEU A 27 8.76 -13.95 10.15
N MET A 28 8.19 -14.96 10.81
CA MET A 28 6.82 -15.31 10.64
C MET A 28 6.04 -14.10 11.15
N HIS A 29 5.35 -13.43 10.23
CA HIS A 29 4.40 -12.41 10.58
C HIS A 29 3.46 -12.98 11.64
N SER A 30 3.54 -12.49 12.88
CA SER A 30 2.67 -13.03 13.92
C SER A 30 1.23 -12.75 13.50
N ALA A 31 0.35 -13.75 13.65
CA ALA A 31 -1.04 -13.68 13.18
C ALA A 31 -1.88 -12.54 13.80
N ASN A 32 -1.29 -11.77 14.72
CA ASN A 32 -1.92 -10.69 15.46
C ASN A 32 -1.60 -9.30 14.90
N TYR A 33 -0.87 -9.18 13.78
CA TYR A 33 -0.44 -7.90 13.21
C TYR A 33 -0.79 -7.80 11.72
N SER A 34 -1.08 -6.58 11.25
CA SER A 34 -1.46 -6.29 9.86
C SER A 34 -0.37 -6.67 8.87
N GLY A 35 0.87 -6.37 9.25
CA GLY A 35 2.02 -6.39 8.35
C GLY A 35 2.12 -5.20 7.46
N ASN A 36 3.35 -4.96 7.03
CA ASN A 36 3.70 -3.97 6.06
C ASN A 36 4.51 -4.60 4.91
N PRO A 37 4.12 -4.35 3.65
CA PRO A 37 2.95 -3.55 3.26
C PRO A 37 1.62 -4.26 3.61
N VAL A 38 0.57 -3.47 3.80
CA VAL A 38 -0.75 -3.98 4.19
C VAL A 38 -1.58 -4.43 2.98
N LEU A 39 -1.35 -3.82 1.82
CA LEU A 39 -1.97 -4.21 0.55
C LEU A 39 -0.98 -5.04 -0.28
N PRO A 40 -1.41 -6.14 -0.92
CA PRO A 40 -0.57 -6.86 -1.87
C PRO A 40 -0.53 -6.12 -3.20
N GLY A 41 0.66 -5.73 -3.62
CA GLY A 41 0.90 -5.02 -4.87
C GLY A 41 1.46 -3.62 -4.71
N ASN A 42 1.65 -2.96 -5.84
CA ASN A 42 2.26 -1.64 -5.90
C ASN A 42 1.18 -0.57 -6.00
N PHE A 43 1.01 0.16 -4.90
CA PHE A 43 -0.01 1.18 -4.72
C PHE A 43 0.64 2.39 -4.05
N ALA A 44 0.27 3.57 -4.50
CA ALA A 44 0.79 4.81 -3.95
C ALA A 44 -0.32 5.75 -3.49
N ASP A 45 0.10 6.82 -2.84
CA ASP A 45 -0.75 7.94 -2.43
C ASP A 45 -2.05 7.48 -1.72
N PRO A 46 -1.95 6.67 -0.64
CA PRO A 46 -3.11 6.04 -0.05
C PRO A 46 -3.93 7.04 0.77
N SER A 47 -5.25 6.96 0.63
CA SER A 47 -6.21 7.50 1.58
C SER A 47 -7.07 6.39 2.17
N ILE A 48 -7.63 6.61 3.36
CA ILE A 48 -8.48 5.62 4.02
C ILE A 48 -9.77 6.23 4.55
N LEU A 49 -10.87 5.52 4.31
CA LEU A 49 -12.19 5.82 4.83
C LEU A 49 -12.68 4.63 5.65
N SER A 50 -13.12 4.91 6.88
CA SER A 50 -13.88 3.95 7.68
C SER A 50 -15.36 4.23 7.47
N TYR A 51 -16.12 3.25 6.99
CA TYR A 51 -17.57 3.36 6.83
C TYR A 51 -18.25 2.07 7.30
N ARG A 52 -19.08 2.20 8.34
CA ARG A 52 -19.65 1.06 9.08
C ARG A 52 -18.52 0.14 9.56
N ASP A 53 -18.66 -1.17 9.38
CA ASP A 53 -17.67 -2.19 9.78
C ASP A 53 -16.63 -2.48 8.68
N THR A 54 -16.32 -1.51 7.83
CA THR A 54 -15.42 -1.71 6.68
C THR A 54 -14.48 -0.53 6.47
N PHE A 55 -13.22 -0.86 6.23
CA PHE A 55 -12.18 0.06 5.80
C PHE A 55 -12.10 0.05 4.28
N TYR A 56 -11.96 1.24 3.70
CA TYR A 56 -11.77 1.46 2.26
C TYR A 56 -10.46 2.20 2.06
N ILE A 57 -9.51 1.62 1.30
CA ILE A 57 -8.28 2.29 0.90
C ILE A 57 -8.35 2.63 -0.58
N TYR A 58 -8.22 3.91 -0.89
CA TYR A 58 -8.07 4.42 -2.25
C TYR A 58 -6.59 4.71 -2.47
N ALA A 59 -6.07 4.38 -3.65
CA ALA A 59 -4.66 4.55 -3.94
C ALA A 59 -4.44 4.74 -5.45
N THR A 60 -3.34 5.38 -5.81
CA THR A 60 -2.84 5.48 -7.18
C THR A 60 -2.47 4.09 -7.70
N THR A 61 -3.06 3.71 -8.84
CA THR A 61 -2.83 2.43 -9.55
C THR A 61 -2.38 2.58 -11.00
N GLY A 62 -2.11 3.81 -11.45
CA GLY A 62 -1.95 4.13 -12.87
C GLY A 62 -3.26 4.65 -13.45
N SER A 63 -3.73 4.09 -14.57
CA SER A 63 -4.89 4.61 -15.31
C SER A 63 -6.27 4.12 -14.85
N GLU A 64 -6.31 3.26 -13.84
CA GLU A 64 -7.54 2.70 -13.31
C GLU A 64 -7.85 3.31 -11.95
N ALA A 65 -9.09 3.74 -11.72
CA ALA A 65 -9.54 4.11 -10.38
C ALA A 65 -9.93 2.85 -9.62
N THR A 66 -9.39 2.66 -8.42
CA THR A 66 -9.64 1.45 -7.64
C THR A 66 -9.86 1.74 -6.16
N VAL A 67 -10.51 0.80 -5.48
CA VAL A 67 -10.68 0.83 -4.03
C VAL A 67 -10.48 -0.57 -3.45
N TRP A 68 -9.63 -0.65 -2.44
CA TRP A 68 -9.50 -1.82 -1.58
C TRP A 68 -10.50 -1.74 -0.43
N ARG A 69 -11.15 -2.85 -0.08
CA ARG A 69 -12.00 -2.96 1.10
C ARG A 69 -11.58 -4.11 2.00
N SER A 70 -11.69 -3.92 3.30
CA SER A 70 -11.52 -4.99 4.29
C SER A 70 -12.32 -4.72 5.56
N ALA A 71 -12.87 -5.76 6.17
CA ALA A 71 -13.52 -5.69 7.47
C ALA A 71 -12.57 -6.04 8.63
N ASP A 72 -11.36 -6.52 8.33
CA ASP A 72 -10.38 -7.04 9.29
C ASP A 72 -8.94 -6.53 9.08
N PHE A 73 -8.72 -5.69 8.05
CA PHE A 73 -7.43 -5.12 7.66
C PHE A 73 -6.39 -6.13 7.16
N GLU A 74 -6.86 -7.33 6.81
CA GLU A 74 -6.02 -8.42 6.35
C GLU A 74 -6.56 -9.03 5.06
N ASN A 75 -7.84 -9.37 5.04
CA ASN A 75 -8.53 -9.89 3.88
C ASN A 75 -9.02 -8.70 3.06
N TRP A 76 -8.15 -8.24 2.17
CA TRP A 76 -8.41 -7.12 1.29
C TRP A 76 -9.00 -7.55 -0.04
N LYS A 77 -10.02 -6.82 -0.49
CA LYS A 77 -10.66 -7.00 -1.80
C LYS A 77 -10.58 -5.72 -2.62
N LEU A 78 -10.05 -5.79 -3.84
CA LEU A 78 -9.92 -4.70 -4.78
C LEU A 78 -11.09 -4.69 -5.76
N THR A 79 -11.69 -3.53 -5.98
CA THR A 79 -12.70 -3.31 -7.03
C THR A 79 -12.32 -2.10 -7.88
N LYS A 80 -12.61 -2.15 -9.17
CA LYS A 80 -12.55 -0.97 -10.04
C LYS A 80 -13.70 -0.01 -9.73
N LEU A 81 -13.37 1.27 -9.61
CA LEU A 81 -14.36 2.33 -9.50
C LEU A 81 -14.79 2.77 -10.90
N ASN A 82 -16.04 3.18 -11.03
CA ASN A 82 -16.59 3.77 -12.24
C ASN A 82 -16.18 5.26 -12.38
N TRP A 83 -14.91 5.60 -12.22
CA TRP A 83 -14.50 6.99 -12.35
C TRP A 83 -14.47 7.39 -13.84
N PRO A 84 -15.30 8.36 -14.28
CA PRO A 84 -15.33 8.76 -15.67
C PRO A 84 -14.21 9.78 -15.90
N THR A 85 -13.24 9.39 -16.72
CA THR A 85 -12.40 10.37 -17.42
C THR A 85 -12.46 9.99 -18.90
N SER A 86 -13.23 10.72 -19.69
CA SER A 86 -13.23 10.64 -21.17
C SER A 86 -11.89 11.09 -21.79
N MET A 87 -10.95 11.58 -20.98
CA MET A 87 -9.54 11.66 -21.31
C MET A 87 -9.00 10.27 -21.70
N GLY A 88 -8.25 10.17 -22.79
CA GLY A 88 -7.63 8.91 -23.18
C GLY A 88 -6.63 8.45 -22.12
N GLN A 89 -6.93 7.33 -21.45
CA GLN A 89 -6.11 6.65 -20.42
C GLN A 89 -5.25 7.57 -19.54
N PRO A 90 -5.85 8.50 -18.77
CA PRO A 90 -5.09 9.30 -17.83
C PRO A 90 -4.65 8.46 -16.64
N ASP A 91 -3.45 8.73 -16.13
CA ASP A 91 -3.13 8.29 -14.78
C ASP A 91 -3.99 9.05 -13.76
N ILE A 92 -4.49 8.31 -12.78
CA ILE A 92 -5.35 8.79 -11.70
C ILE A 92 -4.51 8.78 -10.42
N TRP A 93 -4.21 9.98 -9.93
CA TRP A 93 -3.29 10.20 -8.81
C TRP A 93 -4.04 10.59 -7.54
N ALA A 94 -3.52 10.11 -6.41
CA ALA A 94 -3.89 10.50 -5.06
C ALA A 94 -5.41 10.62 -4.82
N PRO A 95 -6.20 9.56 -5.07
CA PRO A 95 -7.63 9.60 -4.79
C PRO A 95 -7.89 9.66 -3.28
N ALA A 96 -8.67 10.66 -2.85
CA ALA A 96 -9.13 10.83 -1.48
C ALA A 96 -10.66 10.89 -1.43
N VAL A 97 -11.29 10.06 -0.59
CA VAL A 97 -12.74 10.07 -0.40
C VAL A 97 -13.10 10.55 1.00
N ARG A 98 -13.96 11.57 1.07
CA ARG A 98 -14.52 12.10 2.32
C ARG A 98 -16.04 11.90 2.33
N GLN A 99 -16.58 11.40 3.44
CA GLN A 99 -18.03 11.43 3.66
C GLN A 99 -18.45 12.85 4.07
N GLY A 100 -19.39 13.44 3.33
CA GLY A 100 -19.96 14.75 3.63
C GLY A 100 -20.98 14.72 4.77
N THR A 101 -21.38 15.91 5.21
CA THR A 101 -22.43 16.09 6.24
C THR A 101 -23.82 15.69 5.75
N ASP A 102 -23.99 15.53 4.43
CA ASP A 102 -25.19 15.02 3.77
C ASP A 102 -25.15 13.48 3.55
N GLU A 103 -24.22 12.80 4.22
CA GLU A 103 -23.97 11.36 4.16
C GLU A 103 -23.42 10.83 2.82
N LYS A 104 -23.24 11.68 1.80
CA LYS A 104 -22.65 11.29 0.51
C LYS A 104 -21.14 11.18 0.58
N PHE A 105 -20.55 10.56 -0.44
CA PHE A 105 -19.11 10.34 -0.56
C PHE A 105 -18.54 11.18 -1.68
N TYR A 106 -17.58 12.04 -1.32
CA TYR A 106 -16.92 12.97 -2.21
C TYR A 106 -15.51 12.49 -2.52
N LEU A 107 -15.26 12.14 -3.78
CA LEU A 107 -13.94 11.75 -4.29
C LEU A 107 -13.23 12.97 -4.86
N TYR A 108 -12.01 13.23 -4.41
CA TYR A 108 -11.09 14.16 -5.05
C TYR A 108 -9.90 13.37 -5.59
N THR A 109 -9.54 13.62 -6.85
CA THR A 109 -8.40 12.95 -7.49
C THR A 109 -7.78 13.84 -8.54
N SER A 110 -6.55 13.52 -8.93
CA SER A 110 -5.76 14.35 -9.82
C SER A 110 -5.39 13.62 -11.10
N THR A 111 -5.47 14.32 -12.22
CA THR A 111 -5.03 13.83 -13.53
C THR A 111 -4.42 14.98 -14.31
N ASN A 112 -3.25 14.76 -14.92
CA ASN A 112 -2.55 15.78 -15.70
C ASN A 112 -2.40 17.11 -14.93
N HIS A 113 -2.18 17.01 -13.62
CA HIS A 113 -2.08 18.16 -12.69
C HIS A 113 -3.36 19.00 -12.55
N ASN A 114 -4.53 18.44 -12.86
CA ASN A 114 -5.83 19.03 -12.58
C ASN A 114 -6.55 18.18 -11.52
N ILE A 115 -7.34 18.81 -10.65
CA ILE A 115 -8.17 18.12 -9.67
C ILE A 115 -9.59 18.02 -10.20
N TYR A 116 -10.15 16.83 -10.02
CA TYR A 116 -11.54 16.51 -10.33
C TYR A 116 -12.28 16.13 -9.05
N ALA A 117 -13.60 16.35 -9.04
CA ALA A 117 -14.46 16.09 -7.90
C ALA A 117 -15.62 15.19 -8.28
N GLY A 118 -15.83 14.14 -7.49
CA GLY A 118 -16.83 13.10 -7.70
C GLY A 118 -17.78 12.97 -6.53
N VAL A 119 -19.02 12.58 -6.77
CA VAL A 119 -20.01 12.27 -5.71
C VAL A 119 -20.65 10.91 -5.92
N ALA A 120 -20.88 10.18 -4.82
CA ALA A 120 -21.58 8.91 -4.79
C ALA A 120 -22.40 8.74 -3.49
N ASP A 121 -23.37 7.82 -3.52
CA ASP A 121 -24.15 7.43 -2.32
C ASP A 121 -23.49 6.29 -1.53
N HIS A 122 -22.37 5.74 -2.02
CA HIS A 122 -21.62 4.66 -1.38
C HIS A 122 -20.11 4.83 -1.61
N PRO A 123 -19.23 4.39 -0.68
CA PRO A 123 -17.77 4.52 -0.84
C PRO A 123 -17.19 3.92 -2.13
N ARG A 124 -17.86 2.91 -2.68
CA ARG A 124 -17.46 2.22 -3.93
C ARG A 124 -18.10 2.81 -5.19
N GLY A 125 -18.78 3.94 -5.09
CA GLY A 125 -19.56 4.49 -6.19
C GLY A 125 -20.95 3.87 -6.35
N PRO A 126 -21.64 4.11 -7.48
CA PRO A 126 -21.07 4.74 -8.66
C PRO A 126 -20.79 6.23 -8.47
N PHE A 127 -19.55 6.67 -8.72
CA PHE A 127 -19.18 8.08 -8.70
C PHE A 127 -19.65 8.79 -9.97
N LYS A 128 -20.12 10.03 -9.81
CA LYS A 128 -20.41 10.96 -10.90
C LYS A 128 -19.54 12.20 -10.72
N ASN A 129 -19.01 12.76 -11.81
CA ASN A 129 -18.38 14.06 -11.76
C ASN A 129 -19.40 15.11 -11.28
N ILE A 130 -19.09 15.82 -10.20
CA ILE A 130 -20.01 16.78 -9.57
C ILE A 130 -20.34 17.93 -10.52
N LEU A 131 -19.38 18.31 -11.36
CA LEU A 131 -19.49 19.41 -12.32
C LEU A 131 -20.04 18.97 -13.69
N GLY A 132 -20.32 17.67 -13.87
CA GLY A 132 -20.80 17.09 -15.13
C GLY A 132 -19.67 16.74 -16.11
N ASP A 133 -19.90 15.70 -16.91
CA ASP A 133 -18.96 15.17 -17.91
C ASP A 133 -17.53 15.02 -17.35
N ASP A 134 -16.54 15.52 -18.10
CA ASP A 134 -15.11 15.56 -17.75
C ASP A 134 -14.69 16.92 -17.17
N SER A 135 -15.61 17.64 -16.56
CA SER A 135 -15.33 18.98 -16.05
C SER A 135 -14.27 18.94 -14.94
N ILE A 136 -13.27 19.81 -15.10
CA ILE A 136 -12.19 20.01 -14.13
C ILE A 136 -12.70 20.89 -13.01
N PHE A 137 -12.49 20.48 -11.75
CA PHE A 137 -12.81 21.32 -10.60
C PHE A 137 -11.73 22.40 -10.37
N ILE A 138 -10.46 21.99 -10.29
CA ILE A 138 -9.34 22.93 -10.17
C ILE A 138 -8.38 22.66 -11.31
N LYS A 139 -8.23 23.65 -12.19
CA LYS A 139 -7.28 23.57 -13.29
C LYS A 139 -5.86 23.72 -12.78
N ASN A 140 -4.93 23.03 -13.42
CA ASN A 140 -3.51 23.18 -13.15
C ASN A 140 -3.12 24.66 -13.19
N ARG A 141 -2.52 25.16 -12.12
CA ARG A 141 -2.05 26.55 -12.00
C ARG A 141 -3.15 27.61 -12.14
N GLN A 142 -4.39 27.28 -11.76
CA GLN A 142 -5.52 28.21 -11.82
C GLN A 142 -5.29 29.51 -11.03
N TRP A 143 -4.74 29.41 -9.82
CA TRP A 143 -4.47 30.56 -8.95
C TRP A 143 -2.98 30.90 -8.84
N TRP A 144 -2.09 29.91 -8.92
CA TRP A 144 -0.64 30.10 -8.74
C TRP A 144 0.16 29.40 -9.83
N ASN A 145 1.08 30.13 -10.47
CA ASN A 145 1.84 29.67 -11.63
C ASN A 145 2.93 28.63 -11.32
N LYS A 146 3.39 28.56 -10.07
CA LYS A 146 4.43 27.63 -9.59
C LYS A 146 3.85 26.48 -8.76
N MET A 147 2.65 26.01 -9.09
CA MET A 147 1.98 24.91 -8.40
C MET A 147 1.59 23.81 -9.37
N HIS A 148 1.81 22.56 -9.00
CA HIS A 148 1.02 21.46 -9.56
C HIS A 148 -0.27 21.32 -8.76
N SER A 149 -1.44 21.40 -9.42
CA SER A 149 -2.73 21.23 -8.74
C SER A 149 -3.05 19.74 -8.62
N ILE A 150 -2.47 19.12 -7.60
CA ILE A 150 -2.60 17.69 -7.30
C ILE A 150 -2.87 17.46 -5.82
N ASP A 151 -3.08 16.19 -5.45
CA ASP A 151 -3.14 15.70 -4.07
C ASP A 151 -4.19 16.43 -3.22
N ALA A 152 -5.39 16.58 -3.77
CA ALA A 152 -6.49 17.22 -3.05
C ALA A 152 -7.00 16.35 -1.91
N ASP A 153 -7.01 16.88 -0.68
CA ASP A 153 -7.63 16.26 0.49
C ASP A 153 -8.66 17.19 1.12
N CYS A 154 -9.81 16.63 1.46
CA CYS A 154 -10.93 17.34 2.05
C CYS A 154 -10.99 17.09 3.55
N PHE A 155 -11.12 18.17 4.33
CA PHE A 155 -11.36 18.13 5.76
C PHE A 155 -12.69 18.82 6.07
N ILE A 156 -13.50 18.22 6.92
CA ILE A 156 -14.76 18.80 7.40
C ILE A 156 -14.60 19.04 8.88
N ASP A 157 -14.75 20.30 9.30
CA ASP A 157 -14.61 20.70 10.69
C ASP A 157 -15.88 20.40 11.51
N ASP A 158 -15.78 20.53 12.83
CA ASP A 158 -16.87 20.21 13.77
C ASP A 158 -18.13 21.08 13.55
N ASP A 159 -17.98 22.25 12.92
CA ASP A 159 -19.09 23.15 12.56
C ASP A 159 -19.74 22.81 11.20
N GLY A 160 -19.26 21.77 10.52
CA GLY A 160 -19.71 21.33 9.21
C GLY A 160 -19.08 22.07 8.03
N GLN A 161 -18.17 23.03 8.26
CA GLN A 161 -17.45 23.69 7.19
C GLN A 161 -16.43 22.73 6.56
N ALA A 162 -16.56 22.52 5.25
CA ALA A 162 -15.59 21.76 4.47
C ALA A 162 -14.46 22.65 3.94
N TYR A 163 -13.24 22.14 3.98
CA TYR A 163 -12.02 22.75 3.47
C TYR A 163 -11.37 21.77 2.51
N LEU A 164 -10.85 22.27 1.39
CA LEU A 164 -10.03 21.48 0.48
C LEU A 164 -8.61 22.01 0.52
N TYR A 165 -7.64 21.12 0.75
CA TYR A 165 -6.21 21.40 0.66
C TYR A 165 -5.66 20.73 -0.58
N TRP A 166 -4.70 21.36 -1.25
CA TRP A 166 -4.01 20.77 -2.39
C TRP A 166 -2.70 21.49 -2.67
N GLY A 167 -1.90 20.91 -3.55
CA GLY A 167 -0.72 21.56 -4.11
C GLY A 167 0.50 20.66 -4.10
N SER A 168 1.39 20.94 -5.04
CA SER A 168 2.73 20.36 -5.11
C SER A 168 3.71 21.38 -5.73
N GLY A 169 5.01 21.13 -5.59
CA GLY A 169 6.08 21.95 -6.17
C GLY A 169 6.18 21.84 -7.68
N PHE A 170 6.34 22.98 -8.35
CA PHE A 170 6.63 23.02 -9.79
C PHE A 170 8.10 22.71 -10.05
N ASP A 171 8.42 21.95 -11.11
CA ASP A 171 9.78 21.49 -11.43
C ASP A 171 10.49 20.76 -10.26
N PHE A 172 9.71 20.09 -9.39
CA PHE A 172 10.21 19.37 -8.21
C PHE A 172 10.96 20.27 -7.19
N VAL A 173 10.62 21.56 -7.13
CA VAL A 173 11.15 22.51 -6.13
C VAL A 173 10.04 23.35 -5.50
N ASP A 174 10.32 23.94 -4.34
CA ASP A 174 9.49 24.97 -3.68
C ASP A 174 7.98 24.67 -3.67
N GLY A 175 7.59 23.56 -3.02
CA GLY A 175 6.19 23.19 -2.87
C GLY A 175 5.33 24.28 -2.24
N ILE A 176 4.10 24.42 -2.74
CA ILE A 176 3.12 25.34 -2.17
C ILE A 176 1.81 24.61 -1.85
N CYS A 177 1.25 24.95 -0.69
CA CYS A 177 -0.02 24.40 -0.22
C CYS A 177 -1.09 25.48 -0.27
N ALA A 178 -2.20 25.18 -0.93
CA ALA A 178 -3.38 26.01 -0.94
C ALA A 178 -4.47 25.39 -0.05
N VAL A 179 -5.38 26.25 0.43
CA VAL A 179 -6.63 25.84 1.06
C VAL A 179 -7.78 26.74 0.63
N GLY A 180 -8.94 26.15 0.39
CA GLY A 180 -10.18 26.88 0.11
C GLY A 180 -11.34 26.36 0.94
N LYS A 181 -12.20 27.26 1.43
CA LYS A 181 -13.48 26.91 2.06
C LYS A 181 -14.47 26.49 0.98
N LEU A 182 -14.94 25.26 1.03
CA LEU A 182 -15.93 24.74 0.10
C LEU A 182 -17.32 25.29 0.43
N ASN A 183 -18.14 25.49 -0.62
CA ASN A 183 -19.59 25.57 -0.49
C ASN A 183 -20.18 24.18 -0.23
N SER A 184 -21.47 24.11 0.09
CA SER A 184 -22.18 22.85 0.36
C SER A 184 -22.29 21.94 -0.87
N ASP A 185 -22.01 22.44 -2.07
CA ASP A 185 -21.91 21.63 -3.29
C ASP A 185 -20.62 20.80 -3.36
N MET A 186 -19.65 21.05 -2.47
CA MET A 186 -18.36 20.39 -2.36
C MET A 186 -17.48 20.49 -3.62
N ALA A 187 -17.84 21.36 -4.56
CA ALA A 187 -17.16 21.58 -5.84
C ALA A 187 -17.16 23.06 -6.27
N SER A 188 -17.30 23.98 -5.32
CA SER A 188 -17.03 25.41 -5.48
C SER A 188 -16.52 26.03 -4.18
N PHE A 189 -15.87 27.19 -4.27
CA PHE A 189 -15.30 27.89 -3.11
C PHE A 189 -16.15 29.09 -2.69
N LYS A 190 -16.23 29.33 -1.37
CA LYS A 190 -16.90 30.50 -0.78
C LYS A 190 -16.20 31.82 -1.11
N GLU A 191 -14.89 31.76 -1.21
CA GLU A 191 -13.96 32.86 -1.48
C GLU A 191 -12.76 32.31 -2.23
N ASP A 192 -11.94 33.20 -2.80
CA ASP A 192 -10.71 32.76 -3.46
C ASP A 192 -9.82 32.00 -2.46
N PRO A 193 -9.28 30.83 -2.84
CA PRO A 193 -8.36 30.07 -2.01
C PRO A 193 -7.10 30.86 -1.63
N ILE A 194 -6.51 30.52 -0.49
CA ILE A 194 -5.29 31.15 0.02
C ILE A 194 -4.15 30.15 0.13
N LEU A 195 -2.91 30.66 0.20
CA LEU A 195 -1.74 29.85 0.52
C LEU A 195 -1.58 29.69 2.03
N VAL A 196 -1.27 28.46 2.45
CA VAL A 196 -0.99 28.08 3.85
C VAL A 196 0.31 27.29 4.00
N THR A 197 1.19 27.36 2.99
CA THR A 197 2.45 26.62 2.88
C THR A 197 3.30 26.64 4.15
N PRO A 198 3.42 25.51 4.88
CA PRO A 198 4.38 25.38 5.96
C PRO A 198 5.81 25.18 5.42
N GLU A 199 6.81 25.43 6.24
CA GLU A 199 8.22 25.14 5.89
C GLU A 199 8.42 23.67 5.47
N GLY A 200 9.12 23.47 4.35
CA GLY A 200 9.42 22.14 3.81
C GLY A 200 8.22 21.42 3.20
N PHE A 201 7.12 22.11 2.90
CA PHE A 201 6.03 21.53 2.14
C PHE A 201 6.49 21.18 0.72
N PHE A 202 6.25 19.93 0.31
CA PHE A 202 6.35 19.52 -1.09
C PHE A 202 4.98 19.19 -1.66
N GLU A 203 4.25 18.21 -1.12
CA GLU A 203 2.94 17.74 -1.62
C GLU A 203 2.16 16.93 -0.57
N GLY A 204 1.05 16.29 -0.97
CA GLY A 204 0.28 15.37 -0.14
C GLY A 204 -0.27 15.98 1.16
N PRO A 205 -0.96 17.14 1.11
CA PRO A 205 -1.54 17.73 2.31
C PRO A 205 -2.61 16.81 2.91
N HIS A 206 -2.58 16.66 4.23
CA HIS A 206 -3.61 15.97 4.99
C HIS A 206 -3.91 16.74 6.27
N MET A 207 -5.18 17.05 6.51
CA MET A 207 -5.61 17.80 7.68
C MET A 207 -6.29 16.88 8.69
N MET A 208 -5.76 16.88 9.92
CA MET A 208 -6.34 16.23 11.08
C MET A 208 -6.66 17.26 12.17
N LYS A 209 -7.78 17.09 12.88
CA LYS A 209 -8.09 17.87 14.09
C LYS A 209 -8.11 16.97 15.31
N ARG A 210 -7.48 17.41 16.41
CA ARG A 210 -7.53 16.72 17.71
C ARG A 210 -7.43 17.72 18.84
N ASN A 211 -8.35 17.63 19.81
CA ASN A 211 -8.38 18.48 21.00
C ASN A 211 -8.28 19.98 20.69
N GLY A 212 -8.95 20.44 19.62
CA GLY A 212 -8.93 21.84 19.19
C GLY A 212 -7.68 22.28 18.42
N ILE A 213 -6.71 21.38 18.20
CA ILE A 213 -5.51 21.65 17.40
C ILE A 213 -5.71 21.09 16.00
N TYR A 214 -5.39 21.91 14.99
CA TYR A 214 -5.36 21.52 13.58
C TYR A 214 -3.94 21.12 13.21
N TYR A 215 -3.76 19.93 12.64
CA TYR A 215 -2.50 19.36 12.21
C TYR A 215 -2.52 19.27 10.68
N LEU A 216 -1.86 20.22 10.02
CA LEU A 216 -1.57 20.11 8.58
C LEU A 216 -0.32 19.24 8.42
N MET A 217 -0.52 18.00 8.02
CA MET A 217 0.52 17.05 7.70
C MET A 217 0.78 17.04 6.19
N TYR A 218 2.02 16.76 5.78
CA TYR A 218 2.42 16.85 4.36
C TYR A 218 3.74 16.12 4.10
N SER A 219 4.03 15.86 2.84
CA SER A 219 5.32 15.29 2.41
C SER A 219 6.36 16.39 2.16
N ASP A 220 7.61 16.10 2.50
CA ASP A 220 8.82 16.85 2.15
C ASP A 220 9.80 15.93 1.40
N GLY A 221 10.50 16.43 0.39
CA GLY A 221 11.38 15.65 -0.48
C GLY A 221 10.65 15.08 -1.70
N LEU A 222 11.27 14.12 -2.38
CA LEU A 222 10.78 13.61 -3.66
C LEU A 222 10.29 12.17 -3.56
N TYR A 223 9.09 11.89 -4.07
CA TYR A 223 8.40 10.60 -3.92
C TYR A 223 9.18 9.37 -4.45
N TYR A 224 10.20 9.59 -5.28
CA TYR A 224 10.98 8.52 -5.93
C TYR A 224 12.35 8.27 -5.28
N ASP A 225 12.72 9.02 -4.24
CA ASP A 225 13.99 8.83 -3.53
C ASP A 225 13.85 8.86 -1.99
N SER A 226 14.94 8.56 -1.29
CA SER A 226 14.93 8.41 0.18
C SER A 226 14.78 9.72 0.94
N THR A 227 14.73 10.88 0.26
CA THR A 227 14.50 12.19 0.88
C THR A 227 13.03 12.38 1.28
N TYR A 228 12.11 11.62 0.68
CA TYR A 228 10.68 11.65 0.99
C TYR A 228 10.43 11.30 2.46
N LYS A 229 9.67 12.16 3.13
CA LYS A 229 9.36 12.07 4.57
C LYS A 229 8.08 12.84 4.88
N VAL A 230 7.39 12.45 5.95
CA VAL A 230 6.21 13.18 6.43
C VAL A 230 6.62 14.20 7.48
N ARG A 231 6.08 15.41 7.32
CA ARG A 231 6.15 16.53 8.26
C ARG A 231 4.75 16.91 8.73
N TYR A 232 4.71 17.74 9.76
CA TYR A 232 3.47 18.37 10.18
C TYR A 232 3.71 19.75 10.74
N ALA A 233 2.69 20.58 10.65
CA ALA A 233 2.59 21.88 11.29
C ALA A 233 1.23 22.00 11.98
N THR A 234 1.15 22.84 13.02
CA THR A 234 -0.05 22.99 13.85
C THR A 234 -0.61 24.40 13.80
N SER A 235 -1.92 24.53 13.98
CA SER A 235 -2.60 25.81 14.13
C SER A 235 -3.82 25.70 15.06
N ALA A 236 -4.31 26.85 15.51
CA ALA A 236 -5.61 26.99 16.17
C ALA A 236 -6.76 27.19 15.15
N SER A 237 -6.45 27.26 13.85
CA SER A 237 -7.41 27.48 12.77
C SER A 237 -7.10 26.54 11.59
N PRO A 238 -8.10 26.02 10.87
CA PRO A 238 -7.87 25.16 9.70
C PRO A 238 -7.10 25.89 8.59
N MET A 239 -7.18 27.23 8.53
CA MET A 239 -6.50 28.02 7.49
C MET A 239 -5.23 28.72 8.01
N GLY A 240 -4.68 28.24 9.12
CA GLY A 240 -3.45 28.78 9.70
C GLY A 240 -3.64 30.10 10.47
N PRO A 241 -2.54 30.80 10.79
CA PRO A 241 -1.16 30.46 10.42
C PRO A 241 -0.68 29.16 11.05
N PHE A 242 0.20 28.43 10.35
CA PHE A 242 0.75 27.15 10.81
C PHE A 242 2.15 27.32 11.37
N GLU A 243 2.39 26.70 12.53
CA GLU A 243 3.70 26.62 13.19
C GLU A 243 4.27 25.22 13.05
N GLN A 244 5.59 25.09 12.81
CA GLN A 244 6.22 23.78 12.63
C GLN A 244 6.04 22.87 13.85
N GLY A 245 5.69 21.61 13.58
CA GLY A 245 5.59 20.59 14.59
C GLY A 245 6.94 20.30 15.25
N LYS A 246 6.97 20.24 16.59
CA LYS A 246 8.16 19.99 17.41
C LYS A 246 9.00 18.78 16.97
N ASN A 247 8.33 17.70 16.57
CA ASN A 247 8.99 16.45 16.14
C ASN A 247 8.97 16.25 14.61
N SER A 248 8.82 17.33 13.83
CA SER A 248 8.86 17.31 12.36
C SER A 248 10.31 17.19 11.85
N PRO A 249 10.65 16.28 10.91
CA PRO A 249 9.79 15.28 10.28
C PRO A 249 9.41 14.14 11.23
N VAL A 250 8.14 13.75 11.15
CA VAL A 250 7.49 12.77 12.02
C VAL A 250 7.71 11.33 11.52
N LEU A 251 7.86 11.13 10.20
CA LEU A 251 8.11 9.82 9.58
C LEU A 251 9.14 9.96 8.46
N LYS A 252 10.18 9.13 8.43
CA LYS A 252 11.30 9.22 7.46
C LYS A 252 11.97 7.86 7.22
N SER A 253 12.82 7.79 6.19
CA SER A 253 13.66 6.62 5.89
C SER A 253 14.45 6.13 7.12
N THR A 254 14.57 4.82 7.30
CA THR A 254 15.31 4.23 8.42
C THR A 254 16.83 4.27 8.16
N PRO A 255 17.67 4.49 9.20
CA PRO A 255 19.12 4.56 9.03
C PRO A 255 19.76 3.27 8.49
N ASP A 256 19.12 2.12 8.70
CA ASP A 256 19.58 0.81 8.19
C ASP A 256 19.21 0.57 6.71
N GLY A 257 18.49 1.51 6.08
CA GLY A 257 18.09 1.42 4.68
C GLY A 257 16.98 0.42 4.39
N ARG A 258 16.35 -0.19 5.40
CA ARG A 258 15.24 -1.13 5.19
C ARG A 258 13.96 -0.43 4.72
N ILE A 259 13.67 0.74 5.29
CA ILE A 259 12.55 1.59 4.90
C ILE A 259 13.07 2.83 4.20
N SER A 260 12.59 3.07 2.98
CA SER A 260 12.98 4.21 2.15
C SER A 260 11.75 4.99 1.69
N GLY A 261 11.85 6.31 1.74
CA GLY A 261 10.88 7.26 1.19
C GLY A 261 9.45 7.11 1.72
N PRO A 262 9.21 7.00 3.05
CA PRO A 262 7.85 7.02 3.55
C PRO A 262 7.27 8.45 3.46
N GLY A 263 6.24 8.67 2.66
CA GLY A 263 5.62 10.00 2.53
C GLY A 263 4.11 9.90 2.37
N HIS A 264 3.52 10.40 1.26
CA HIS A 264 2.07 10.61 1.08
C HIS A 264 1.24 9.65 1.93
N HIS A 265 0.40 10.25 2.76
CA HIS A 265 -0.18 9.58 3.91
C HIS A 265 -1.60 10.07 4.19
N TYR A 266 -2.25 9.33 5.06
CA TYR A 266 -3.55 9.64 5.62
C TYR A 266 -3.58 9.17 7.07
N THR A 267 -4.33 9.87 7.93
CA THR A 267 -4.51 9.46 9.31
C THR A 267 -5.95 9.05 9.58
N PHE A 268 -6.12 8.09 10.48
CA PHE A 268 -7.43 7.71 11.00
C PHE A 268 -7.32 7.29 12.46
N SER A 269 -8.47 7.21 13.12
CA SER A 269 -8.56 6.71 14.49
C SER A 269 -9.54 5.53 14.58
N SER A 270 -9.28 4.64 15.53
CA SER A 270 -10.21 3.60 15.98
C SER A 270 -10.23 3.62 17.50
N GLY A 271 -11.36 4.09 18.07
CA GLY A 271 -11.41 4.47 19.48
C GLY A 271 -10.35 5.56 19.79
N ASP A 272 -9.58 5.36 20.85
CA ASP A 272 -8.54 6.30 21.28
C ASP A 272 -7.17 6.09 20.58
N GLN A 273 -7.09 5.14 19.66
CA GLN A 273 -5.85 4.84 18.93
C GLN A 273 -5.83 5.57 17.59
N TYR A 274 -4.67 6.12 17.24
CA TYR A 274 -4.43 6.79 15.96
C TYR A 274 -3.42 6.01 15.13
N TYR A 275 -3.60 6.10 13.82
CA TYR A 275 -2.81 5.38 12.85
C TYR A 275 -2.46 6.30 11.69
N ILE A 276 -1.27 6.08 11.12
CA ILE A 276 -0.87 6.66 9.85
C ILE A 276 -0.85 5.55 8.80
N LEU A 277 -1.62 5.72 7.74
CA LEU A 277 -1.51 4.95 6.51
C LEU A 277 -0.63 5.75 5.55
N TYR A 278 0.38 5.15 4.96
CA TYR A 278 1.33 5.85 4.10
C TYR A 278 1.86 4.92 3.02
N HIS A 279 2.52 5.44 2.00
CA HIS A 279 3.32 4.59 1.12
C HIS A 279 4.81 4.69 1.45
N ARG A 280 5.55 3.63 1.14
CA ARG A 280 7.02 3.58 1.16
C ARG A 280 7.52 2.89 -0.11
N HIS A 281 8.81 2.99 -0.43
CA HIS A 281 9.37 2.27 -1.57
C HIS A 281 9.29 0.74 -1.40
N ALA A 282 8.89 0.06 -2.46
CA ALA A 282 8.89 -1.41 -2.53
C ALA A 282 10.31 -1.95 -2.42
N TYR A 283 10.50 -3.10 -1.76
CA TYR A 283 11.79 -3.76 -1.68
C TYR A 283 11.85 -4.96 -2.66
N PRO A 284 12.93 -5.13 -3.45
CA PRO A 284 14.08 -4.24 -3.58
C PRO A 284 13.71 -2.91 -4.28
N PHE A 285 14.34 -1.81 -3.86
CA PHE A 285 14.02 -0.46 -4.35
C PHE A 285 14.22 -0.35 -5.86
N TYR A 286 13.16 0.07 -6.56
CA TYR A 286 13.18 0.22 -8.01
C TYR A 286 12.23 1.34 -8.47
N LYS A 287 12.77 2.31 -9.22
CA LYS A 287 12.01 3.33 -9.98
C LYS A 287 10.81 4.00 -9.28
N GLY A 288 10.90 4.28 -7.97
CA GLY A 288 9.80 4.92 -7.24
C GLY A 288 8.53 4.07 -7.15
N ILE A 289 8.64 2.74 -7.31
CA ILE A 289 7.55 1.80 -7.01
C ILE A 289 7.30 1.83 -5.51
N ARG A 290 6.02 1.92 -5.14
CA ARG A 290 5.58 2.19 -3.77
C ARG A 290 4.58 1.14 -3.31
N GLN A 291 4.59 0.85 -2.02
CA GLN A 291 3.66 -0.07 -1.36
C GLN A 291 3.08 0.61 -0.13
N VAL A 292 1.82 0.30 0.16
CA VAL A 292 1.06 0.91 1.26
C VAL A 292 1.38 0.20 2.58
N ALA A 293 1.73 0.98 3.59
CA ALA A 293 2.09 0.56 4.93
C ALA A 293 1.26 1.33 5.97
N ILE A 294 1.18 0.79 7.18
CA ILE A 294 0.48 1.37 8.31
C ILE A 294 1.34 1.28 9.56
N ASP A 295 1.34 2.33 10.38
CA ASP A 295 1.95 2.30 11.71
C ASP A 295 1.12 3.10 12.73
N LYS A 296 1.39 2.86 14.02
CA LYS A 296 0.75 3.61 15.09
C LYS A 296 1.23 5.05 15.08
N MET A 297 0.31 5.96 15.35
CA MET A 297 0.56 7.38 15.56
C MET A 297 0.22 7.72 17.00
N GLU A 298 1.15 8.35 17.70
CA GLU A 298 0.99 8.70 19.11
C GLU A 298 1.25 10.19 19.33
N PHE A 299 0.72 10.70 20.44
CA PHE A 299 0.84 12.10 20.81
C PHE A 299 1.52 12.22 22.17
N ASP A 300 2.37 13.23 22.33
CA ASP A 300 2.83 13.70 23.62
C ASP A 300 1.70 14.44 24.36
N SER A 301 1.86 14.64 25.67
CA SER A 301 0.86 15.34 26.49
C SER A 301 0.65 16.80 26.08
N ASP A 302 1.63 17.42 25.42
CA ASP A 302 1.54 18.78 24.87
C ASP A 302 0.80 18.84 23.52
N GLY A 303 0.36 17.70 23.00
CA GLY A 303 -0.32 17.61 21.69
C GLY A 303 0.64 17.41 20.51
N SER A 304 1.96 17.40 20.70
CA SER A 304 2.91 17.08 19.63
C SER A 304 2.73 15.64 19.15
N ILE A 305 2.87 15.40 17.84
CA ILE A 305 2.92 14.04 17.30
C ILE A 305 4.30 13.46 17.64
N LYS A 306 4.36 12.27 18.23
CA LYS A 306 5.63 11.57 18.46
C LYS A 306 6.23 11.11 17.13
N THR A 307 7.55 11.02 17.05
CA THR A 307 8.21 10.40 15.89
C THR A 307 7.67 8.98 15.69
N ILE A 308 7.19 8.72 14.48
CA ILE A 308 6.65 7.43 14.07
C ILE A 308 7.82 6.55 13.65
N ILE A 309 7.86 5.33 14.18
CA ILE A 309 8.88 4.34 13.85
C ILE A 309 8.25 3.36 12.85
N PRO A 310 8.61 3.42 11.56
CA PRO A 310 8.03 2.52 10.57
C PRO A 310 8.45 1.09 10.85
N ALA A 311 7.48 0.17 10.93
CA ALA A 311 7.74 -1.22 11.28
C ALA A 311 7.33 -2.18 10.16
N GLU A 312 8.12 -3.21 9.89
CA GLU A 312 7.72 -4.28 8.96
C GLU A 312 6.50 -5.06 9.48
N THR A 313 6.33 -5.14 10.79
CA THR A 313 5.20 -5.82 11.43
C THR A 313 3.88 -5.07 11.23
N GLY A 314 3.90 -3.78 10.92
CA GLY A 314 2.72 -2.91 10.94
C GLY A 314 2.07 -2.85 12.33
N VAL A 315 0.74 -2.82 12.37
CA VAL A 315 -0.03 -2.58 13.59
C VAL A 315 -0.69 -3.85 14.13
N PRO A 316 -0.86 -3.99 15.45
CA PRO A 316 -1.64 -5.10 16.01
C PRO A 316 -3.09 -5.06 15.51
N LEU A 317 -3.72 -6.18 15.11
CA LEU A 317 -5.09 -6.21 14.55
C LEU A 317 -6.22 -6.11 15.59
N HIS A 318 -5.90 -6.11 16.88
CA HIS A 318 -6.91 -6.10 17.95
C HIS A 318 -7.74 -4.79 18.05
N PHE A 319 -7.36 -3.71 17.34
CA PHE A 319 -8.18 -2.50 17.24
C PHE A 319 -9.41 -2.68 16.34
N ILE A 320 -9.52 -3.83 15.67
CA ILE A 320 -10.62 -4.13 14.75
C ILE A 320 -11.54 -5.20 15.34
N LYS A 321 -11.02 -6.32 15.85
CA LYS A 321 -11.77 -7.33 16.65
C LYS A 321 -10.86 -8.11 17.62
N LYS A 322 -11.46 -8.66 18.70
CA LYS A 322 -10.77 -9.38 19.80
C LYS A 322 -10.26 -10.79 19.45
N GLU A 323 -10.87 -11.49 18.49
CA GLU A 323 -10.45 -12.83 18.07
C GLU A 323 -10.19 -12.84 16.57
N TYR A 324 -8.99 -13.21 16.18
CA TYR A 324 -8.63 -13.40 14.78
C TYR A 324 -7.70 -14.62 14.65
N LYS A 325 -8.05 -15.56 13.77
CA LYS A 325 -7.23 -16.73 13.45
C LYS A 325 -6.96 -16.78 11.95
N ARG A 326 -5.67 -16.82 11.60
CA ARG A 326 -5.19 -17.09 10.24
C ARG A 326 -5.18 -18.58 9.98
N ASP A 327 -6.25 -19.12 9.40
CA ASP A 327 -6.37 -20.54 9.07
C ASP A 327 -5.78 -20.91 7.69
N TYR A 328 -4.73 -20.21 7.25
CA TYR A 328 -4.04 -20.56 5.99
C TYR A 328 -3.06 -21.71 6.19
N LEU A 329 -3.20 -22.73 5.35
CA LEU A 329 -2.28 -23.86 5.26
C LEU A 329 -0.91 -23.39 4.78
N ILE A 330 0.15 -23.87 5.42
CA ILE A 330 1.53 -23.55 5.07
C ILE A 330 2.17 -24.81 4.44
N PRO A 331 2.63 -24.75 3.18
CA PRO A 331 3.34 -25.87 2.57
C PRO A 331 4.68 -26.11 3.26
N VAL A 332 5.09 -27.38 3.33
CA VAL A 332 6.43 -27.76 3.83
C VAL A 332 7.49 -27.60 2.75
N LYS A 333 7.08 -27.57 1.48
CA LYS A 333 7.95 -27.35 0.33
C LYS A 333 7.17 -26.66 -0.79
N VAL A 334 7.82 -25.72 -1.47
CA VAL A 334 7.28 -25.06 -2.66
C VAL A 334 8.29 -25.19 -3.80
N GLU A 335 7.80 -25.49 -4.99
CA GLU A 335 8.59 -25.57 -6.22
C GLU A 335 7.91 -24.75 -7.31
N ALA A 336 8.68 -24.17 -8.22
CA ALA A 336 8.14 -23.44 -9.37
C ALA A 336 8.91 -23.78 -10.64
N SER A 337 8.32 -23.45 -11.78
CA SER A 337 8.94 -23.62 -13.11
C SER A 337 10.26 -22.86 -13.25
N SER A 338 10.31 -21.65 -12.68
CA SER A 338 11.50 -20.79 -12.63
C SER A 338 11.29 -19.66 -11.62
N PHE A 339 12.35 -18.92 -11.32
CA PHE A 339 12.29 -17.64 -10.60
C PHE A 339 13.44 -16.74 -11.07
N THR A 340 13.31 -15.42 -10.90
CA THR A 340 14.33 -14.43 -11.32
C THR A 340 15.62 -14.55 -10.50
N ASP A 341 15.53 -14.46 -9.18
CA ASP A 341 16.63 -14.60 -8.24
C ASP A 341 16.09 -14.95 -6.84
N SER A 342 16.95 -15.01 -5.82
CA SER A 342 16.56 -15.39 -4.47
C SER A 342 15.47 -14.50 -3.84
N ASN A 343 15.31 -13.25 -4.25
CA ASN A 343 14.27 -12.35 -3.77
C ASN A 343 12.88 -12.69 -4.34
N TYR A 344 12.82 -13.47 -5.42
CA TYR A 344 11.59 -13.82 -6.15
C TYR A 344 11.31 -15.33 -6.19
N ASN A 345 11.88 -16.08 -5.25
CA ASN A 345 11.75 -17.54 -5.21
C ASN A 345 10.32 -18.01 -4.90
N ALA A 346 10.03 -19.29 -5.11
CA ALA A 346 8.67 -19.83 -4.98
C ALA A 346 8.07 -19.74 -3.56
N GLU A 347 8.89 -19.74 -2.50
CA GLU A 347 8.38 -19.62 -1.13
C GLU A 347 7.70 -18.28 -0.87
N LYS A 348 8.06 -17.25 -1.66
CA LYS A 348 7.53 -15.89 -1.54
C LYS A 348 6.05 -15.75 -1.87
N ALA A 349 5.45 -16.71 -2.56
CA ALA A 349 4.00 -16.74 -2.76
C ALA A 349 3.24 -17.37 -1.59
N PHE A 350 3.92 -17.87 -0.56
CA PHE A 350 3.31 -18.58 0.56
C PHE A 350 3.85 -18.09 1.93
N ASP A 351 4.57 -16.98 1.96
CA ASP A 351 5.20 -16.45 3.19
C ASP A 351 4.29 -15.47 3.96
N LYS A 352 3.08 -15.20 3.45
CA LYS A 352 2.05 -14.34 4.06
C LYS A 352 2.54 -12.90 4.18
N HIS A 353 3.28 -12.43 3.19
CA HIS A 353 3.91 -11.14 3.19
C HIS A 353 3.64 -10.41 1.88
N ASN A 354 2.71 -9.46 1.93
CA ASN A 354 2.21 -8.68 0.78
C ASN A 354 3.29 -7.85 0.05
N GLY A 355 4.50 -7.76 0.59
CA GLY A 355 5.64 -7.06 -0.02
C GLY A 355 6.62 -7.96 -0.77
N THR A 356 6.43 -9.27 -0.74
CA THR A 356 7.25 -10.25 -1.45
C THR A 356 6.40 -11.01 -2.44
N LEU A 357 7.01 -11.49 -3.53
CA LEU A 357 6.31 -12.29 -4.51
C LEU A 357 7.23 -13.35 -5.12
N TRP A 358 6.62 -14.45 -5.55
CA TRP A 358 7.27 -15.30 -6.56
C TRP A 358 7.17 -14.58 -7.90
N ALA A 359 8.27 -14.53 -8.66
CA ALA A 359 8.26 -14.02 -10.03
C ALA A 359 9.26 -14.74 -10.94
N THR A 360 8.87 -14.97 -12.18
CA THR A 360 9.69 -15.62 -13.20
C THR A 360 10.69 -14.65 -13.84
N ASN A 361 11.86 -15.16 -14.26
CA ASN A 361 12.90 -14.37 -14.95
C ASN A 361 12.47 -13.85 -16.34
N GLN A 362 11.38 -14.40 -16.91
CA GLN A 362 10.87 -14.12 -18.25
C GLN A 362 9.36 -14.40 -18.30
N THR A 363 8.67 -13.90 -19.32
CA THR A 363 7.23 -14.11 -19.58
C THR A 363 6.93 -15.50 -20.18
N ASN A 364 7.76 -16.51 -19.91
CA ASN A 364 7.62 -17.84 -20.50
C ASN A 364 6.40 -18.54 -19.92
N VAL A 365 5.48 -18.94 -20.81
CA VAL A 365 4.27 -19.69 -20.47
C VAL A 365 4.32 -21.11 -21.04
N PRO A 366 3.77 -22.12 -20.35
CA PRO A 366 3.15 -22.00 -19.03
C PRO A 366 4.19 -21.83 -17.91
N ALA A 367 3.90 -20.94 -16.96
CA ALA A 367 4.63 -20.83 -15.70
C ALA A 367 3.82 -21.54 -14.62
N TRP A 368 4.47 -22.24 -13.69
CA TRP A 368 3.75 -22.95 -12.63
C TRP A 368 4.42 -22.84 -11.27
N ILE A 369 3.61 -22.92 -10.22
CA ILE A 369 4.05 -23.03 -8.83
C ILE A 369 3.28 -24.17 -8.15
N ARG A 370 3.98 -24.95 -7.33
CA ARG A 370 3.49 -26.17 -6.67
C ARG A 370 3.79 -26.13 -5.19
N ALA A 371 2.76 -26.28 -4.38
CA ALA A 371 2.83 -26.46 -2.93
C ALA A 371 2.76 -27.96 -2.59
N ASP A 372 3.64 -28.44 -1.69
CA ASP A 372 3.55 -29.73 -1.01
C ASP A 372 3.29 -29.50 0.49
N PHE A 373 2.18 -30.03 1.00
CA PHE A 373 1.82 -29.96 2.42
C PHE A 373 2.45 -31.07 3.28
N GLY A 374 3.23 -31.97 2.67
CA GLY A 374 3.91 -33.11 3.32
C GLY A 374 2.98 -34.27 3.66
N LYS A 375 1.68 -34.00 3.82
CA LYS A 375 0.61 -34.97 4.04
C LYS A 375 -0.66 -34.49 3.34
N GLN A 376 -1.65 -35.38 3.21
CA GLN A 376 -2.97 -34.96 2.77
C GLN A 376 -3.62 -34.07 3.83
N VAL A 377 -4.14 -32.94 3.38
CA VAL A 377 -4.87 -31.93 4.16
C VAL A 377 -6.22 -31.69 3.51
N ASN A 378 -7.19 -31.20 4.30
CA ASN A 378 -8.44 -30.72 3.74
C ASN A 378 -8.19 -29.34 3.15
N ILE A 379 -8.66 -29.13 1.93
CA ILE A 379 -8.59 -27.83 1.25
C ILE A 379 -10.02 -27.49 0.84
N SER A 380 -10.40 -26.25 1.12
CA SER A 380 -11.73 -25.68 0.89
C SER A 380 -11.66 -24.46 -0.02
N ASN A 381 -10.51 -23.77 -0.05
CA ASN A 381 -10.34 -22.53 -0.78
C ASN A 381 -8.92 -22.38 -1.35
N CYS A 382 -8.83 -21.75 -2.53
CA CYS A 382 -7.59 -21.25 -3.10
C CYS A 382 -7.79 -19.81 -3.62
N GLU A 383 -7.04 -18.86 -3.08
CA GLU A 383 -7.03 -17.44 -3.48
C GLU A 383 -5.70 -17.10 -4.17
N LEU A 384 -5.75 -16.49 -5.35
CA LEU A 384 -4.56 -16.11 -6.13
C LEU A 384 -4.41 -14.59 -6.18
N VAL A 385 -3.26 -14.09 -5.73
CA VAL A 385 -2.92 -12.66 -5.80
C VAL A 385 -1.80 -12.45 -6.82
N PHE A 386 -2.17 -12.08 -8.04
CA PHE A 386 -1.24 -11.86 -9.16
C PHE A 386 -0.40 -10.59 -9.00
N ASP A 387 0.81 -10.58 -9.58
CA ASP A 387 1.74 -9.44 -9.59
C ASP A 387 1.03 -8.13 -10.00
N HIS A 388 0.38 -8.17 -11.17
CA HIS A 388 -0.62 -7.17 -11.53
C HIS A 388 -1.99 -7.66 -11.02
N VAL A 389 -2.48 -7.07 -9.93
CA VAL A 389 -3.69 -7.57 -9.23
C VAL A 389 -4.89 -7.73 -10.17
N MET A 390 -5.09 -6.80 -11.11
CA MET A 390 -6.17 -6.83 -12.11
C MET A 390 -5.72 -7.33 -13.50
N GLY A 391 -4.51 -7.89 -13.60
CA GLY A 391 -3.89 -8.26 -14.87
C GLY A 391 -4.62 -9.39 -15.60
N ASP A 392 -4.44 -9.45 -16.92
CA ASP A 392 -4.99 -10.50 -17.78
C ASP A 392 -4.11 -11.75 -17.72
N TYR A 393 -4.50 -12.64 -16.81
CA TYR A 393 -3.91 -13.97 -16.60
C TYR A 393 -4.95 -15.06 -16.79
N ASN A 394 -4.72 -15.98 -17.73
CA ASN A 394 -5.39 -17.27 -17.83
C ASN A 394 -4.65 -18.25 -16.94
N TYR A 395 -5.36 -18.97 -16.07
CA TYR A 395 -4.74 -19.91 -15.16
C TYR A 395 -5.59 -21.15 -14.93
N THR A 396 -4.93 -22.22 -14.51
CA THR A 396 -5.53 -23.44 -13.97
C THR A 396 -4.99 -23.71 -12.58
N ILE A 397 -5.82 -24.27 -11.72
CA ILE A 397 -5.49 -24.78 -10.40
C ILE A 397 -5.79 -26.27 -10.42
N GLU A 398 -4.81 -27.08 -10.03
CA GLU A 398 -4.91 -28.53 -9.97
C GLU A 398 -4.47 -29.01 -8.59
N TYR A 399 -4.96 -30.18 -8.18
CA TYR A 399 -4.57 -30.81 -6.93
C TYR A 399 -4.14 -32.26 -7.13
N SER A 400 -3.35 -32.79 -6.19
CA SER A 400 -2.91 -34.17 -6.22
C SER A 400 -2.76 -34.75 -4.81
N THR A 401 -3.01 -36.05 -4.68
CA THR A 401 -2.74 -36.81 -3.44
C THR A 401 -1.35 -37.45 -3.44
N ASN A 402 -0.75 -37.67 -4.62
CA ASN A 402 0.49 -38.43 -4.83
C ASN A 402 1.59 -37.67 -5.59
N GLY A 403 1.27 -36.53 -6.21
CA GLY A 403 2.19 -35.69 -6.99
C GLY A 403 2.31 -36.07 -8.47
N ASN A 404 1.71 -37.19 -8.89
CA ASN A 404 1.79 -37.74 -10.25
C ASN A 404 0.48 -37.58 -11.03
N GLU A 405 -0.65 -37.81 -10.37
CA GLU A 405 -1.99 -37.67 -10.94
C GLU A 405 -2.61 -36.36 -10.47
N TRP A 406 -3.02 -35.52 -11.42
CA TRP A 406 -3.53 -34.19 -11.16
C TRP A 406 -5.00 -34.11 -11.55
N LEU A 407 -5.82 -33.63 -10.62
CA LEU A 407 -7.24 -33.41 -10.80
C LEU A 407 -7.52 -31.90 -10.84
N PRO A 408 -8.49 -31.45 -11.65
CA PRO A 408 -8.82 -30.04 -11.75
C PRO A 408 -9.45 -29.54 -10.44
N PHE A 409 -8.97 -28.38 -9.97
CA PHE A 409 -9.57 -27.62 -8.88
C PHE A 409 -10.42 -26.47 -9.43
N ALA A 410 -9.80 -25.62 -10.26
CA ALA A 410 -10.46 -24.49 -10.91
C ALA A 410 -9.67 -24.02 -12.13
N GLU A 411 -10.28 -23.17 -12.94
CA GLU A 411 -9.62 -22.41 -14.00
C GLU A 411 -10.30 -21.05 -14.15
N GLY A 412 -9.60 -20.09 -14.74
CA GLY A 412 -10.20 -18.78 -14.95
C GLY A 412 -9.32 -17.78 -15.69
N ASN A 413 -9.89 -16.60 -15.92
CA ASN A 413 -9.19 -15.42 -16.38
C ASN A 413 -9.27 -14.33 -15.31
N ASN A 414 -8.12 -13.83 -14.84
CA ASN A 414 -8.06 -12.87 -13.75
C ASN A 414 -8.66 -11.50 -14.14
N ALA A 415 -8.43 -11.00 -15.35
CA ALA A 415 -8.96 -9.70 -15.79
C ALA A 415 -10.50 -9.68 -15.94
N SER A 416 -11.14 -10.85 -16.01
CA SER A 416 -12.60 -10.97 -16.13
C SER A 416 -13.33 -10.87 -14.79
N ALA A 417 -12.61 -10.79 -13.67
CA ALA A 417 -13.21 -10.70 -12.34
C ALA A 417 -13.82 -9.32 -12.07
N GLY A 418 -14.89 -9.29 -11.26
CA GLY A 418 -15.46 -8.03 -10.74
C GLY A 418 -14.76 -7.54 -9.46
N GLU A 419 -14.03 -8.42 -8.78
CA GLU A 419 -13.32 -8.15 -7.53
C GLU A 419 -12.09 -9.08 -7.43
N TRP A 420 -10.99 -8.57 -6.87
CA TRP A 420 -9.73 -9.30 -6.71
C TRP A 420 -9.29 -9.33 -5.25
N PRO A 421 -8.43 -10.28 -4.84
CA PRO A 421 -8.06 -11.49 -5.58
C PRO A 421 -9.24 -12.44 -5.77
N VAL A 422 -9.18 -13.23 -6.86
CA VAL A 422 -10.20 -14.23 -7.18
C VAL A 422 -10.09 -15.40 -6.21
N GLU A 423 -11.22 -15.78 -5.61
CA GLU A 423 -11.33 -16.93 -4.71
C GLU A 423 -12.01 -18.11 -5.42
N HIS A 424 -11.44 -19.29 -5.25
CA HIS A 424 -11.99 -20.55 -5.75
C HIS A 424 -12.33 -21.48 -4.60
N HIS A 425 -13.60 -21.84 -4.49
CA HIS A 425 -14.10 -22.69 -3.43
C HIS A 425 -14.37 -24.11 -3.94
N GLN A 426 -13.69 -25.09 -3.35
CA GLN A 426 -13.98 -26.51 -3.55
C GLN A 426 -13.46 -27.30 -2.36
N SER A 427 -14.28 -28.21 -1.84
CA SER A 427 -13.88 -29.12 -0.75
C SER A 427 -13.21 -30.37 -1.30
N ILE A 428 -11.91 -30.52 -1.03
CA ILE A 428 -11.09 -31.66 -1.45
C ILE A 428 -10.18 -32.13 -0.32
N LYS A 429 -9.58 -33.30 -0.49
CA LYS A 429 -8.48 -33.79 0.34
C LYS A 429 -7.27 -34.05 -0.55
N ALA A 430 -6.20 -33.27 -0.37
CA ALA A 430 -5.03 -33.31 -1.23
C ALA A 430 -3.74 -33.06 -0.47
N ARG A 431 -2.61 -33.51 -1.02
CA ARG A 431 -1.27 -33.20 -0.50
C ARG A 431 -0.60 -32.07 -1.27
N PHE A 432 -0.95 -31.91 -2.55
CA PHE A 432 -0.35 -30.94 -3.43
C PHE A 432 -1.41 -30.04 -4.07
N ILE A 433 -1.04 -28.78 -4.27
CA ILE A 433 -1.74 -27.83 -5.14
C ILE A 433 -0.73 -27.30 -6.16
N ARG A 434 -1.14 -27.20 -7.43
CA ARG A 434 -0.36 -26.56 -8.49
C ARG A 434 -1.21 -25.48 -9.14
N VAL A 435 -0.63 -24.30 -9.29
CA VAL A 435 -1.18 -23.21 -10.08
C VAL A 435 -0.35 -23.12 -11.35
N THR A 436 -1.00 -23.12 -12.51
CA THR A 436 -0.36 -22.96 -13.81
C THR A 436 -0.92 -21.71 -14.49
N ILE A 437 -0.06 -20.77 -14.85
CA ILE A 437 -0.37 -19.54 -15.55
C ILE A 437 -0.06 -19.75 -17.03
N ASN A 438 -1.09 -19.66 -17.86
CA ASN A 438 -1.11 -20.09 -19.25
C ASN A 438 -0.89 -18.96 -20.25
N ASN A 439 -0.97 -17.70 -19.81
CA ASN A 439 -0.62 -16.53 -20.62
C ASN A 439 0.06 -15.46 -19.75
N ASP A 440 0.74 -14.53 -20.41
CA ASP A 440 1.17 -13.27 -19.81
C ASP A 440 0.94 -12.16 -20.82
N LYS A 441 -0.18 -11.45 -20.65
CA LYS A 441 -0.46 -10.26 -21.47
C LYS A 441 0.07 -8.96 -20.85
N GLN A 442 0.62 -9.00 -19.64
CA GLN A 442 1.28 -7.84 -19.03
C GLN A 442 2.65 -7.58 -19.67
N ARG A 443 3.30 -8.63 -20.20
CA ARG A 443 4.56 -8.58 -20.97
C ARG A 443 5.78 -8.09 -20.20
N GLU A 444 5.72 -8.08 -18.87
CA GLU A 444 6.86 -7.75 -18.01
C GLU A 444 7.42 -9.02 -17.34
N ARG A 445 6.60 -9.67 -16.51
CA ARG A 445 6.90 -10.94 -15.84
C ARG A 445 5.61 -11.58 -15.32
N ILE A 446 5.71 -12.87 -15.00
CA ILE A 446 4.66 -13.61 -14.33
C ILE A 446 5.02 -13.72 -12.85
N GLY A 447 4.06 -13.41 -11.97
CA GLY A 447 4.27 -13.54 -10.53
C GLY A 447 3.00 -13.60 -9.72
N LEU A 448 3.14 -14.04 -8.48
CA LEU A 448 2.09 -14.11 -7.46
C LEU A 448 2.66 -13.53 -6.17
N TRP A 449 2.04 -12.46 -5.66
CA TRP A 449 2.30 -11.94 -4.32
C TRP A 449 1.98 -13.02 -3.28
N GLU A 450 0.80 -13.64 -3.40
CA GLU A 450 0.34 -14.64 -2.46
C GLU A 450 -0.54 -15.70 -3.15
N VAL A 451 -0.46 -16.93 -2.65
CA VAL A 451 -1.36 -18.05 -2.91
C VAL A 451 -1.90 -18.52 -1.57
N LYS A 452 -3.13 -18.11 -1.24
CA LYS A 452 -3.71 -18.37 0.08
C LYS A 452 -4.63 -19.58 0.03
N ILE A 453 -4.31 -20.61 0.80
CA ILE A 453 -5.03 -21.90 0.81
C ILE A 453 -5.60 -22.14 2.20
N ARG A 454 -6.89 -22.51 2.29
CA ARG A 454 -7.58 -22.85 3.54
C ARG A 454 -8.15 -24.24 3.51
#